data_AF-A0A3D0RDA3-F1
#
_entry.id   AF-A0A3D0RDA3-F1
#
_cell.length_a   1.000
_cell.length_b   1.000
_cell.length_c   1.000
_cell.angle_alpha   90.00
_cell.angle_beta   90.00
_cell.angle_gamma   90.00
#
_symmetry.space_group_name_H-M   'P 1'
#
loop_
_entity.id
_entity.type
_entity.pdbx_description
1 polymer ?
#
loop_
_entity_poly.entity_id
_entity_poly.type
_entity_poly.pdbx_seq_one_letter_code
_entity_poly.pdbx_strand_id
1 'polypeptide(L)'
;MAEFDYIIIGGGSAGSVLADKLSADGRHNVLLIEAGPSDRRFWVRAPIGYGMLFHDQRVNWMYDGVPEDELGGRSVYHPRGRVLGGSSSINALVYHRGQAGDYDDWQAAGNPGWGYEDVSTV
;
A
#
# COMPACT_ATOMS: atom_id res chain seq x y z
N MET A 1 -4.81 -7.13 -30.13
CA MET A 1 -4.42 -6.36 -28.92
C MET A 1 -5.27 -6.87 -27.78
N ALA A 2 -4.72 -7.02 -26.57
CA ALA A 2 -5.53 -7.39 -25.42
C ALA A 2 -6.35 -6.19 -24.94
N GLU A 3 -7.61 -6.41 -24.58
CA GLU A 3 -8.55 -5.40 -24.08
C GLU A 3 -8.81 -5.68 -22.60
N PHE A 4 -8.89 -4.62 -21.78
CA PHE A 4 -9.10 -4.70 -20.33
C PHE A 4 -10.15 -3.68 -19.91
N ASP A 5 -11.06 -4.07 -19.02
CA ASP A 5 -12.08 -3.20 -18.45
C ASP A 5 -11.48 -2.24 -17.42
N TYR A 6 -10.47 -2.71 -16.68
CA TYR A 6 -9.76 -1.92 -15.67
C TYR A 6 -8.25 -2.11 -15.79
N ILE A 7 -7.53 -1.00 -15.65
CA ILE A 7 -6.07 -0.99 -15.52
C ILE A 7 -5.72 -0.41 -14.14
N ILE A 8 -5.10 -1.23 -13.30
CA ILE A 8 -4.65 -0.84 -11.97
C ILE A 8 -3.14 -0.60 -12.04
N ILE A 9 -2.73 0.62 -11.68
CA ILE A 9 -1.31 1.00 -11.64
C ILE A 9 -0.84 0.90 -10.19
N GLY A 10 0.00 -0.10 -9.92
CA GLY A 10 0.53 -0.44 -8.60
C GLY A 10 -0.20 -1.64 -7.99
N GLY A 11 0.51 -2.77 -7.88
CA GLY A 11 0.09 -3.98 -7.17
C GLY A 11 0.38 -3.92 -5.67
N GLY A 12 0.18 -2.75 -5.05
CA GLY A 12 0.33 -2.54 -3.61
C GLY A 12 -0.90 -2.94 -2.81
N SER A 13 -0.95 -2.58 -1.52
CA SER A 13 -2.02 -2.98 -0.59
C SER A 13 -3.44 -2.71 -1.12
N ALA A 14 -3.71 -1.51 -1.63
CA ALA A 14 -5.02 -1.18 -2.21
C ALA A 14 -5.22 -1.81 -3.60
N GLY A 15 -4.18 -1.78 -4.45
CA GLY A 15 -4.26 -2.32 -5.82
C GLY A 15 -4.49 -3.83 -5.86
N SER A 16 -3.90 -4.59 -4.94
CA SER A 16 -4.15 -6.03 -4.79
C SER A 16 -5.60 -6.31 -4.41
N VAL A 17 -6.18 -5.53 -3.49
CA VAL A 17 -7.60 -5.68 -3.11
C VAL A 17 -8.52 -5.30 -4.28
N LEU A 18 -8.24 -4.20 -4.98
CA LEU A 18 -9.03 -3.80 -6.15
C LEU A 18 -8.97 -4.87 -7.25
N ALA A 19 -7.79 -5.42 -7.54
CA ALA A 19 -7.63 -6.45 -8.55
C ALA A 19 -8.42 -7.72 -8.19
N ASP A 20 -8.37 -8.15 -6.92
CA ASP A 20 -9.15 -9.28 -6.42
C ASP A 20 -10.66 -9.03 -6.57
N LYS A 21 -11.16 -7.90 -6.04
CA LYS A 21 -12.60 -7.60 -6.02
C LYS A 21 -13.19 -7.37 -7.40
N LEU A 22 -12.49 -6.66 -8.29
CA LEU A 22 -12.99 -6.38 -9.64
C LEU A 22 -12.99 -7.62 -10.53
N SER A 23 -12.05 -8.55 -10.34
CA SER A 23 -11.97 -9.77 -11.16
C SER A 23 -12.75 -10.96 -10.60
N ALA A 24 -13.23 -10.89 -9.34
CA ALA A 24 -13.77 -12.03 -8.59
C ALA A 24 -14.94 -12.78 -9.27
N ASP A 25 -15.79 -12.08 -10.01
CA ASP A 25 -16.96 -12.68 -10.66
C ASP A 25 -16.72 -13.09 -12.14
N GLY A 26 -15.51 -12.84 -12.66
CA GLY A 26 -15.12 -13.12 -14.03
C GLY A 26 -15.77 -12.24 -15.10
N ARG A 27 -16.56 -11.22 -14.73
CA ARG A 27 -17.20 -10.31 -15.68
C ARG A 27 -16.26 -9.22 -16.17
N HIS A 28 -15.18 -8.95 -15.45
CA HIS A 28 -14.21 -7.90 -15.78
C HIS A 28 -12.82 -8.47 -16.02
N ASN A 29 -12.20 -8.05 -17.13
CA ASN A 29 -10.80 -8.26 -17.43
C ASN A 29 -9.96 -7.15 -16.79
N VAL A 30 -9.12 -7.52 -15.82
CA VAL A 30 -8.33 -6.57 -15.04
C VAL A 30 -6.85 -6.74 -15.36
N LEU A 31 -6.19 -5.65 -15.77
CA LEU A 31 -4.74 -5.58 -15.89
C LEU A 31 -4.15 -4.91 -14.65
N LEU A 32 -3.27 -5.62 -13.94
CA LEU A 32 -2.48 -5.06 -12.85
C LEU A 32 -1.04 -4.83 -13.32
N ILE A 33 -0.54 -3.61 -13.19
CA ILE A 33 0.84 -3.24 -13.53
C ILE A 33 1.57 -2.89 -12.24
N GLU A 34 2.57 -3.68 -11.88
CA GLU A 34 3.43 -3.44 -10.72
C GLU A 34 4.87 -3.15 -11.18
N ALA A 35 5.47 -2.11 -10.62
CA ALA A 35 6.84 -1.69 -10.97
C ALA A 35 7.90 -2.65 -10.41
N GLY A 36 7.59 -3.32 -9.29
CA GLY A 36 8.47 -4.24 -8.61
C GLY A 36 8.36 -5.70 -9.05
N PRO A 37 9.28 -6.55 -8.54
CA PRO A 37 9.24 -7.98 -8.78
C PRO A 37 8.17 -8.68 -7.91
N SER A 38 8.08 -10.00 -8.04
CA SER A 38 7.29 -10.82 -7.12
C SER A 38 7.81 -10.76 -5.68
N ASP A 39 6.86 -10.87 -4.75
CA ASP A 39 7.00 -10.94 -3.29
C ASP A 39 7.40 -12.34 -2.78
N ARG A 40 7.48 -13.35 -3.66
CA ARG A 40 7.85 -14.74 -3.33
C ARG A 40 9.33 -14.86 -2.93
N ARG A 41 9.69 -14.26 -1.79
CA ARG A 41 11.04 -14.07 -1.26
C ARG A 41 11.06 -14.47 0.22
N PHE A 42 12.21 -14.95 0.70
CA PHE A 42 12.35 -15.39 2.08
C PHE A 42 12.07 -14.26 3.09
N TRP A 43 12.73 -13.12 2.94
CA TRP A 43 12.61 -11.99 3.87
C TRP A 43 11.22 -11.34 3.86
N VAL A 44 10.47 -11.42 2.77
CA VAL A 44 9.07 -10.96 2.71
C VAL A 44 8.15 -11.84 3.55
N ARG A 45 8.42 -13.14 3.59
CA ARG A 45 7.58 -14.12 4.30
C ARG A 45 7.95 -14.29 5.77
N ALA A 46 9.17 -13.93 6.15
CA ALA A 46 9.60 -13.96 7.54
C ALA A 46 9.09 -12.69 8.24
N PRO A 47 8.28 -12.78 9.32
CA PRO A 47 7.72 -11.59 9.97
C PRO A 47 8.76 -10.58 10.44
N ILE A 48 9.91 -11.03 10.93
CA ILE A 48 11.03 -10.15 11.34
C ILE A 48 11.82 -9.56 10.16
N GLY A 49 11.57 -10.07 8.95
CA GLY A 49 12.33 -9.75 7.75
C GLY A 49 12.15 -8.32 7.24
N TYR A 50 11.11 -7.59 7.68
CA TYR A 50 10.85 -6.21 7.26
C TYR A 50 12.07 -5.29 7.45
N GLY A 51 12.84 -5.47 8.54
CA GLY A 51 14.05 -4.69 8.77
C GLY A 51 15.13 -4.91 7.70
N MET A 52 15.22 -6.13 7.16
CA MET A 52 16.12 -6.43 6.04
C MET A 52 15.62 -5.79 4.73
N LEU A 53 14.31 -5.76 4.52
CA LEU A 53 13.68 -5.24 3.30
C LEU A 53 13.72 -3.71 3.22
N PHE A 54 13.82 -3.04 4.36
CA PHE A 54 13.99 -1.59 4.42
C PHE A 54 15.27 -1.11 3.74
N HIS A 55 16.26 -1.96 3.50
CA HIS A 55 17.50 -1.57 2.83
C HIS A 55 17.78 -2.37 1.54
N ASP A 56 16.76 -3.03 0.98
CA ASP A 56 16.88 -3.81 -0.25
C ASP A 56 16.27 -3.07 -1.46
N GLN A 57 17.13 -2.41 -2.24
CA GLN A 57 16.76 -1.67 -3.47
C GLN A 57 16.02 -2.52 -4.53
N ARG A 58 16.10 -3.86 -4.44
CA ARG A 58 15.40 -4.76 -5.37
C ARG A 58 13.90 -4.77 -5.13
N VAL A 59 13.44 -4.40 -3.94
CA VAL A 59 12.02 -4.47 -3.51
C VAL A 59 11.54 -3.20 -2.79
N ASN A 60 12.40 -2.19 -2.68
CA ASN A 60 12.11 -0.95 -1.98
C ASN A 60 12.60 0.23 -2.83
N TRP A 61 11.77 1.25 -2.95
CA TRP A 61 12.13 2.51 -3.61
C TRP A 61 13.19 3.29 -2.86
N MET A 62 13.24 3.13 -1.53
CA MET A 62 14.21 3.76 -0.65
C MET A 62 14.27 5.29 -0.84
N TYR A 63 13.12 5.96 -0.79
CA TYR A 63 13.08 7.41 -0.95
C TYR A 63 13.69 8.13 0.24
N ASP A 64 14.19 9.32 -0.02
CA ASP A 64 14.63 10.26 0.99
C ASP A 64 13.84 11.56 0.84
N GLY A 65 13.47 12.17 1.96
CA GLY A 65 12.85 13.49 1.97
C GLY A 65 13.84 14.58 1.56
N VAL A 66 13.34 15.79 1.31
CA VAL A 66 14.21 16.96 1.25
C VAL A 66 14.75 17.28 2.66
N PRO A 67 15.87 18.02 2.79
CA PRO A 67 16.30 18.52 4.08
C PRO A 67 15.23 19.41 4.73
N GLU A 68 14.90 19.14 5.99
CA GLU A 68 13.90 19.89 6.75
C GLU A 68 14.57 20.77 7.82
N ASP A 69 14.27 22.07 7.82
CA ASP A 69 14.87 23.04 8.74
C ASP A 69 14.51 22.73 10.20
N GLU A 70 13.26 22.33 10.45
CA GLU A 70 12.75 21.92 11.77
C GLU A 70 13.42 20.64 12.29
N LEU A 71 14.07 19.87 11.40
CA LEU A 71 14.84 18.68 11.75
C LEU A 71 16.36 18.95 11.74
N GLY A 72 16.78 20.21 11.70
CA GLY A 72 18.19 20.63 11.68
C GLY A 72 18.87 20.35 10.34
N GLY A 73 18.14 20.47 9.22
CA GLY A 73 18.63 20.22 7.88
C GLY A 73 18.81 18.73 7.55
N ARG A 74 18.17 17.83 8.30
CA ARG A 74 18.22 16.38 8.03
C ARG A 74 17.23 16.01 6.93
N SER A 75 17.67 15.13 6.04
CA SER A 75 16.77 14.36 5.17
C SER A 75 16.33 13.09 5.92
N VAL A 76 15.05 12.74 5.78
CA VAL A 76 14.44 11.57 6.44
C VAL A 76 14.24 10.44 5.43
N TYR A 77 14.67 9.25 5.83
CA TYR A 77 14.51 8.03 5.04
C TYR A 77 13.04 7.53 5.05
N HIS A 78 12.51 7.22 3.87
CA HIS A 78 11.13 6.78 3.66
C HIS A 78 11.07 5.46 2.85
N PRO A 79 11.03 4.30 3.52
CA PRO A 79 10.89 3.02 2.83
C PRO A 79 9.51 2.91 2.17
N ARG A 80 9.50 2.52 0.88
CA ARG A 80 8.26 2.25 0.12
C ARG A 80 8.43 1.00 -0.71
N GLY A 81 7.52 0.04 -0.56
CA GLY A 81 7.58 -1.22 -1.28
C GLY A 81 7.47 -1.01 -2.80
N ARG A 82 8.45 -1.56 -3.52
CA ARG A 82 8.50 -1.71 -4.98
C ARG A 82 8.53 -3.20 -5.28
N VAL A 83 7.40 -3.87 -5.06
CA VAL A 83 7.25 -5.32 -5.11
C VAL A 83 5.75 -5.62 -5.17
N LEU A 84 5.33 -6.77 -5.67
CA LEU A 84 3.94 -7.22 -5.54
C LEU A 84 3.53 -7.21 -4.05
N GLY A 85 2.31 -6.74 -3.75
CA GLY A 85 1.84 -6.38 -2.41
C GLY A 85 2.38 -5.04 -1.89
N GLY A 86 3.32 -4.39 -2.59
CA GLY A 86 3.82 -3.04 -2.29
C GLY A 86 4.32 -2.90 -0.86
N SER A 87 3.88 -1.86 -0.16
CA SER A 87 4.32 -1.61 1.22
C SER A 87 3.80 -2.65 2.21
N SER A 88 2.70 -3.36 1.95
CA SER A 88 2.28 -4.47 2.82
C SER A 88 3.23 -5.67 2.78
N SER A 89 4.04 -5.82 1.73
CA SER A 89 5.06 -6.87 1.64
C SER A 89 6.36 -6.54 2.38
N ILE A 90 6.50 -5.30 2.87
CA ILE A 90 7.72 -4.85 3.56
C ILE A 90 7.45 -4.16 4.91
N ASN A 91 6.19 -4.08 5.37
CA ASN A 91 5.84 -3.39 6.61
C ASN A 91 6.10 -4.25 7.85
N ALA A 92 5.92 -3.66 9.04
CA ALA A 92 6.08 -4.33 10.33
C ALA A 92 4.83 -5.15 10.77
N LEU A 93 3.90 -5.44 9.85
CA LEU A 93 2.69 -6.25 10.07
C LEU A 93 1.71 -5.76 11.15
N VAL A 94 1.94 -4.58 11.72
CA VAL A 94 1.04 -3.99 12.72
C VAL A 94 -0.30 -3.67 12.08
N TYR A 95 -1.38 -4.15 12.69
CA TYR A 95 -2.74 -3.85 12.28
C TYR A 95 -3.43 -2.98 13.33
N HIS A 96 -3.85 -1.79 12.88
CA HIS A 96 -4.74 -0.90 13.60
C HIS A 96 -5.80 -0.42 12.62
N ARG A 97 -7.07 -0.40 13.03
CA ARG A 97 -8.12 0.23 12.23
C ARG A 97 -7.92 1.75 12.25
N GLY A 98 -7.89 2.32 13.45
CA GLY A 98 -7.89 3.76 13.69
C GLY A 98 -8.85 4.05 14.85
N GLN A 99 -8.94 5.30 15.26
CA GLN A 99 -9.96 5.77 16.20
C GLN A 99 -11.19 6.25 15.43
N ALA A 100 -12.38 6.22 16.03
CA ALA A 100 -13.61 6.66 15.37
C ALA A 100 -13.50 8.09 14.82
N GLY A 101 -12.90 9.00 15.61
CA GLY A 101 -12.67 10.39 15.20
C GLY A 101 -11.86 10.54 13.91
N ASP A 102 -10.91 9.63 13.62
CA ASP A 102 -10.10 9.69 12.39
C ASP A 102 -10.99 9.59 11.14
N TYR A 103 -12.04 8.76 11.21
CA TYR A 103 -12.97 8.51 10.11
C TYR A 103 -14.08 9.56 10.07
N ASP A 104 -14.58 9.96 11.24
CA ASP A 104 -15.59 11.02 11.34
C ASP A 104 -15.05 12.35 10.80
N ASP A 105 -13.75 12.64 11.01
CA ASP A 105 -13.05 13.77 10.41
C ASP A 105 -13.05 13.69 8.87
N TRP A 106 -12.87 12.49 8.28
CA TRP A 106 -12.96 12.32 6.83
C TRP A 106 -14.36 12.60 6.30
N GLN A 107 -15.39 12.14 7.00
CA GLN A 107 -16.77 12.45 6.63
C GLN A 107 -17.07 13.95 6.75
N ALA A 108 -16.66 14.58 7.84
CA ALA A 108 -16.81 16.01 8.07
C ALA A 108 -16.07 16.86 7.02
N ALA A 109 -14.97 16.35 6.48
CA ALA A 109 -14.24 16.96 5.35
C ALA A 109 -14.97 16.83 3.99
N GLY A 110 -16.20 16.31 3.96
CA GLY A 110 -17.03 16.23 2.76
C GLY A 110 -16.93 14.90 2.01
N ASN A 111 -16.61 13.80 2.70
CA ASN A 111 -16.56 12.46 2.12
C ASN A 111 -17.68 11.57 2.73
N PRO A 112 -18.93 11.67 2.24
CA PRO A 112 -20.03 10.82 2.72
C PRO A 112 -19.71 9.33 2.60
N GLY A 113 -20.10 8.53 3.59
CA GLY A 113 -19.84 7.08 3.63
C GLY A 113 -18.45 6.70 4.17
N TRP A 114 -17.67 7.68 4.63
CA TRP A 114 -16.35 7.45 5.25
C TRP A 114 -16.34 7.66 6.77
N GLY A 115 -17.49 7.93 7.40
CA GLY A 115 -17.60 8.03 8.85
C GLY A 115 -17.38 6.68 9.52
N TYR A 116 -17.08 6.70 10.82
CA TYR A 116 -16.70 5.47 11.51
C TYR A 116 -17.80 4.40 11.43
N GLU A 117 -19.06 4.79 11.59
CA GLU A 117 -20.19 3.86 11.49
C GLU A 117 -20.22 3.15 10.12
N ASP A 118 -20.05 3.90 9.03
CA ASP A 118 -20.09 3.36 7.65
C ASP A 118 -18.96 2.35 7.37
N VAL A 119 -17.76 2.61 7.90
CA VAL A 119 -16.56 1.80 7.60
C VAL A 119 -16.27 0.73 8.66
N SER A 120 -16.96 0.76 9.79
CA SER A 120 -16.77 -0.22 10.88
C SER A 120 -17.42 -1.58 10.60
N THR A 121 -18.42 -1.63 9.71
CA THR A 121 -19.27 -2.79 9.42
C THR A 121 -18.65 -3.84 8.49
N VAL A 122 -17.34 -4.09 8.60
CA VAL A 122 -16.64 -5.16 7.87
C VAL A 122 -16.55 -6.44 8.69
#